data_AF-A0A3L7XZ69-F1
#
_entry.id   AF-A0A3L7XZ69-F1
#
_cell.length_a   1.000
_cell.length_b   1.000
_cell.length_c   1.000
_cell.angle_alpha   90.00
_cell.angle_beta   90.00
_cell.angle_gamma   90.00
#
_symmetry.space_group_name_H-M   'P 1'
#
loop_
_entity.id
_entity.type
_entity.pdbx_description
1 polymer ?
#
loop_
_entity_poly.entity_id
_entity_poly.type
_entity_poly.pdbx_seq_one_letter_code
_entity_poly.pdbx_strand_id
1 'polypeptide(L)'
;NSAAAIIQDLQLDMLPETLRADVSIAAEAQRFLITIEVDNENGDAANDIARKWAELLVQWRNDENQKQRREDRVTALLLDAPRYVLDHPRRGLNTAAGGVLGILLGGLLIFFLEYWDAGILRTRTDVERQLNLAVLGAIPAVSSSTRAGR
;
A
#
# COMPACT_ATOMS: atom_id res chain seq x y z
N ASN A 1 -5.60 23.27 22.26
CA ASN A 1 -5.66 22.13 21.32
C ASN A 1 -4.28 21.49 21.26
N SER A 2 -4.13 20.22 21.68
CA SER A 2 -2.83 19.57 21.89
C SER A 2 -1.95 19.51 20.64
N ALA A 3 -2.54 19.24 19.47
CA ALA A 3 -1.79 19.19 18.21
C ALA A 3 -1.11 20.52 17.87
N ALA A 4 -1.80 21.65 18.06
CA ALA A 4 -1.23 22.97 17.83
C ALA A 4 -0.09 23.30 18.81
N ALA A 5 -0.19 22.84 20.07
CA ALA A 5 0.85 23.03 21.06
C ALA A 5 2.12 22.25 20.69
N ILE A 6 1.98 21.01 20.21
CA ILE A 6 3.11 20.20 19.73
C ILE A 6 3.77 20.84 18.51
N ILE A 7 2.97 21.29 17.53
CA ILE A 7 3.48 21.97 16.34
C ILE A 7 4.31 23.20 16.72
N GLN A 8 3.81 23.99 17.67
CA GLN A 8 4.51 25.17 18.15
C GLN A 8 5.80 24.81 18.90
N ASP A 9 5.77 23.80 19.77
CA ASP A 9 6.91 23.39 20.60
C ASP A 9 8.03 22.76 19.77
N LEU A 10 7.66 21.92 18.79
CA LEU A 10 8.60 21.24 17.90
C LEU A 10 8.89 22.02 16.60
N GLN A 11 8.30 23.21 16.43
CA GLN A 11 8.45 24.06 15.25
C GLN A 11 8.17 23.33 13.93
N LEU A 12 7.10 22.53 13.90
CA LEU A 12 6.73 21.74 12.72
C LEU A 12 6.05 22.61 11.67
N ASP A 13 6.39 22.42 10.40
CA ASP A 13 5.77 23.12 9.28
C ASP A 13 4.57 22.33 8.75
N MET A 14 3.51 22.25 9.56
CA MET A 14 2.28 21.54 9.19
C MET A 14 1.04 22.07 9.93
N LEU A 15 -0.14 21.70 9.46
CA LEU A 15 -1.40 22.08 10.09
C LEU A 15 -1.79 21.09 11.21
N PRO A 16 -2.52 21.53 12.26
CA PRO A 16 -2.98 20.66 13.34
C PRO A 16 -3.85 19.49 12.88
N GLU A 17 -4.62 19.65 11.81
CA GLU A 17 -5.41 18.59 11.17
C GLU A 17 -4.55 17.53 10.51
N THR A 18 -3.46 17.92 9.84
CA THR A 18 -2.49 17.01 9.23
C THR A 18 -1.83 16.16 10.32
N LEU A 19 -1.31 16.81 11.37
CA LEU A 19 -0.70 16.10 12.48
C LEU A 19 -1.66 15.11 13.16
N ARG A 20 -2.97 15.42 13.24
CA ARG A 20 -3.94 14.48 13.82
C ARG A 20 -4.25 13.30 12.91
N ALA A 21 -4.17 13.48 11.59
CA ALA A 21 -4.38 12.39 10.64
C ALA A 21 -3.21 11.40 10.70
N ASP A 22 -2.01 11.89 11.00
CA ASP A 22 -0.78 11.10 11.06
C ASP A 22 -0.51 10.48 12.45
N VAL A 23 -1.42 10.66 13.41
CA VAL A 23 -1.26 10.16 14.79
C VAL A 23 -2.41 9.21 15.14
N SER A 24 -2.06 8.00 15.55
CA SER A 24 -2.98 7.00 16.07
C SER A 24 -2.76 6.80 17.57
N ILE A 25 -3.84 6.86 18.35
CA ILE A 25 -3.81 6.64 19.80
C ILE A 25 -4.78 5.51 20.14
N ALA A 26 -4.24 4.41 20.65
CA ALA A 26 -4.98 3.22 21.02
C ALA A 26 -4.85 2.94 22.52
N ALA A 27 -5.96 2.60 23.18
CA ALA A 27 -5.97 2.19 24.58
C ALA A 27 -6.19 0.67 24.68
N GLU A 28 -5.30 0.00 25.40
CA GLU A 28 -5.34 -1.44 25.65
C GLU A 28 -5.70 -1.70 27.11
N ALA A 29 -7.01 -1.66 27.39
CA ALA A 29 -7.55 -1.70 28.75
C ALA A 29 -7.09 -2.92 29.56
N GLN A 30 -6.91 -4.08 28.92
CA GLN A 30 -6.47 -5.31 29.58
C GLN A 30 -5.03 -5.24 30.08
N ARG A 31 -4.19 -4.42 29.42
CA ARG A 31 -2.76 -4.27 29.75
C ARG A 31 -2.46 -2.94 30.44
N PHE A 32 -3.47 -2.07 30.58
CA PHE A 32 -3.32 -0.69 31.05
C PHE A 32 -2.31 0.11 30.23
N LEU A 33 -2.20 -0.18 28.93
CA LEU A 33 -1.28 0.50 28.02
C LEU A 33 -2.04 1.48 27.13
N ILE A 34 -1.40 2.60 26.84
CA ILE A 34 -1.82 3.53 25.80
C ILE A 34 -0.67 3.58 24.79
N THR A 35 -0.99 3.19 23.56
CA THR A 35 -0.04 3.13 22.46
C THR A 35 -0.28 4.35 21.58
N ILE A 36 0.80 5.09 21.32
CA ILE A 36 0.80 6.28 20.46
C ILE A 36 1.71 5.97 19.29
N GLU A 37 1.14 5.94 18.10
CA GLU A 37 1.82 5.70 16.83
C GLU A 37 1.77 6.99 16.02
N VAL A 38 2.89 7.32 15.36
CA VAL A 38 3.05 8.55 14.60
C VAL A 38 3.71 8.22 13.27
N ASP A 39 3.04 8.57 12.19
CA ASP A 39 3.58 8.48 10.84
C ASP A 39 4.26 9.80 10.46
N ASN A 40 5.48 9.71 9.96
CA ASN A 40 6.20 10.87 9.45
C ASN A 40 7.24 10.45 8.42
N GLU A 41 7.52 11.33 7.46
CA GLU A 41 8.60 11.14 6.49
C GLU A 41 9.98 11.11 7.16
N ASN A 42 10.14 11.84 8.27
CA ASN A 42 11.34 11.84 9.09
C ASN A 42 11.11 11.04 10.39
N GLY A 43 11.84 9.94 10.56
CA GLY A 43 11.73 9.07 11.72
C GLY A 43 12.11 9.73 13.05
N ASP A 44 13.09 10.64 13.05
CA ASP A 44 13.47 11.38 14.27
C ASP A 44 12.34 12.33 14.68
N ALA A 45 11.72 13.02 13.71
CA ALA A 45 10.55 13.85 13.96
C ALA A 45 9.36 13.02 14.47
N ALA A 46 9.13 11.82 13.92
CA ALA A 46 8.09 10.91 14.44
C ALA A 46 8.30 10.57 15.92
N ASN A 47 9.54 10.25 16.31
CA ASN A 47 9.88 9.96 17.71
C ASN A 47 9.62 11.17 18.62
N ASP A 48 10.02 12.37 18.20
CA ASP A 48 9.85 13.59 18.98
C ASP A 48 8.37 13.95 19.14
N ILE A 49 7.59 13.83 18.08
CA ILE A 49 6.13 14.01 18.10
C ILE A 49 5.47 13.00 19.04
N ALA A 50 5.80 11.71 18.92
CA ALA A 50 5.26 10.66 19.77
C ALA A 50 5.57 10.90 21.24
N ARG A 51 6.82 11.29 21.54
CA ARG A 51 7.26 11.66 22.88
C ARG A 51 6.43 12.82 23.43
N LYS A 52 6.24 13.89 22.64
CA LYS A 52 5.47 15.06 23.07
C LYS A 52 4.01 14.76 23.33
N TRP A 53 3.38 13.93 22.50
CA TRP A 53 2.03 13.45 22.77
C TRP A 53 1.94 12.70 24.10
N ALA A 54 2.91 11.83 24.37
CA ALA A 54 2.94 11.06 25.61
C ALA A 54 3.21 11.95 26.84
N GLU A 55 4.10 12.93 26.73
CA GLU A 55 4.34 13.95 27.77
C GLU A 55 3.07 14.73 28.10
N LEU A 56 2.33 15.19 27.07
CA LEU A 56 1.06 15.88 27.25
C LEU A 56 -0.02 15.00 27.89
N LEU A 57 -0.04 13.70 27.57
CA LEU A 57 -0.96 12.75 28.20
C LEU A 57 -0.65 12.59 29.70
N VAL A 58 0.63 12.47 30.06
CA VAL A 58 1.07 12.40 31.46
C VAL A 58 0.73 13.69 32.19
N GLN A 59 1.00 14.85 31.59
CA GLN A 59 0.67 16.15 32.15
C GLN A 59 -0.83 16.29 32.40
N TRP A 60 -1.65 15.98 31.38
CA TRP A 60 -3.10 16.01 31.51
C TRP A 60 -3.60 15.07 32.61
N ARG A 61 -3.02 13.86 32.73
CA ARG A 61 -3.36 12.93 33.80
C ARG A 61 -3.02 13.49 35.19
N ASN A 62 -1.87 14.14 35.32
CA ASN A 62 -1.45 14.76 36.57
C ASN A 62 -2.39 15.90 36.98
N ASP A 63 -2.80 16.74 36.03
CA ASP A 63 -3.77 17.82 36.27
C ASP A 63 -5.14 17.26 36.67
N GLU A 64 -5.56 16.14 36.07
CA GLU A 64 -6.83 15.49 36.40
C GLU A 64 -6.78 14.81 37.78
N ASN A 65 -5.63 14.26 38.19
CA ASN A 65 -5.43 13.69 39.52
C ASN A 65 -5.47 14.75 40.63
N GLN A 66 -5.13 16.01 40.34
CA GLN A 66 -5.20 17.09 41.33
C GLN A 66 -6.64 17.41 41.77
N LYS A 67 -7.61 17.11 40.89
CA LYS A 67 -9.04 17.32 41.15
C LYS A 67 -9.68 16.16 41.94
N GLN A 68 -8.94 15.08 42.14
CA GLN A 68 -9.42 13.84 42.75
C GLN A 68 -8.83 13.63 44.15
N ARG A 69 -9.52 12.84 44.97
CA ARG A 69 -9.01 12.36 46.25
C ARG A 69 -7.78 11.48 46.03
N ARG A 70 -6.92 11.36 47.04
CA ARG A 70 -5.61 10.72 46.89
C ARG A 70 -5.74 9.24 46.51
N GLU A 71 -6.74 8.57 47.07
CA GLU A 71 -7.09 7.17 46.83
C GLU A 71 -7.60 6.87 45.41
N ASP A 72 -8.10 7.87 44.70
CA ASP A 72 -8.72 7.72 43.38
C ASP A 72 -7.75 8.06 42.23
N ARG A 73 -6.51 8.47 42.53
CA ARG A 73 -5.54 8.93 41.53
C ARG A 73 -4.98 7.79 40.69
N VAL A 74 -4.84 8.05 39.39
CA VAL A 74 -4.25 7.10 38.44
C VAL A 74 -2.94 7.65 37.90
N THR A 75 -1.85 6.92 38.08
CA THR A 75 -0.54 7.36 37.59
C THR A 75 -0.38 6.99 36.11
N ALA A 76 -0.06 7.97 35.27
CA ALA A 76 0.41 7.73 33.91
C ALA A 76 1.93 7.91 33.86
N LEU A 77 2.63 7.01 33.16
CA LEU A 77 4.07 7.02 33.01
C LEU A 77 4.42 6.74 31.54
N LEU A 78 5.55 7.28 31.10
CA LEU A 78 6.13 6.90 29.82
C LEU A 78 6.88 5.59 30.00
N LEU A 79 6.36 4.50 29.43
CA LEU A 79 6.92 3.16 29.63
C LEU A 79 8.17 2.93 28.77
N ASP A 80 8.06 3.23 27.48
CA ASP A 80 9.11 3.02 26.49
C ASP A 80 9.46 4.34 25.79
N ALA A 81 10.73 4.48 25.41
CA ALA A 81 11.12 5.55 24.49
C ALA A 81 10.60 5.24 23.07
N PRO A 82 10.03 6.24 22.36
CA PRO A 82 9.62 6.06 20.97
C PRO A 82 10.77 5.58 20.10
N ARG A 83 10.46 4.67 19.18
CA ARG A 83 11.36 4.14 18.16
C ARG A 83 10.61 4.10 16.83
N TYR A 84 11.26 4.50 15.75
CA TYR A 84 10.69 4.44 14.41
C TYR A 84 11.18 3.21 13.65
N VAL A 85 10.35 2.78 12.71
CA VAL A 85 10.67 1.78 11.70
C VAL A 85 10.09 2.25 10.37
N LEU A 86 10.65 1.77 9.25
CA LEU A 86 10.06 2.03 7.95
C LEU A 86 8.81 1.15 7.78
N ASP A 87 7.62 1.73 7.90
CA ASP A 87 6.37 0.99 7.68
C ASP A 87 6.04 0.86 6.18
N HIS A 88 6.23 1.94 5.43
CA HIS A 88 5.95 2.02 4.00
C HIS A 88 7.01 2.83 3.22
N PRO A 89 7.25 2.53 1.92
CA PRO A 89 6.65 1.46 1.12
C PRO A 89 7.31 0.09 1.37
N ARG A 90 6.52 -0.98 1.27
CA ARG A 90 7.00 -2.36 1.38
C ARG A 90 7.60 -2.82 0.06
N ARG A 91 8.84 -2.41 -0.23
CA ARG A 91 9.51 -2.62 -1.53
C ARG A 91 9.41 -4.06 -2.04
N GLY A 92 9.70 -5.05 -1.20
CA GLY A 92 9.62 -6.46 -1.60
C GLY A 92 8.22 -6.91 -2.04
N LEU A 93 7.19 -6.53 -1.28
CA LEU A 93 5.80 -6.83 -1.63
C LEU A 93 5.39 -6.11 -2.92
N ASN A 94 5.73 -4.84 -3.05
CA ASN A 94 5.39 -4.03 -4.22
C ASN A 94 6.10 -4.53 -5.48
N THR A 95 7.36 -4.94 -5.38
CA THR A 95 8.11 -5.53 -6.51
C THR A 95 7.54 -6.89 -6.91
N ALA A 96 7.18 -7.75 -5.95
CA ALA A 96 6.54 -9.03 -6.24
C ALA A 96 5.18 -8.81 -6.94
N ALA A 97 4.35 -7.91 -6.42
CA ALA A 97 3.07 -7.55 -7.03
C ALA A 97 3.26 -6.99 -8.45
N GLY A 98 4.24 -6.10 -8.64
CA GLY A 98 4.61 -5.57 -9.95
C GLY A 98 5.09 -6.65 -10.92
N GLY A 99 5.85 -7.64 -10.45
CA GLY A 99 6.28 -8.78 -11.25
C GLY A 99 5.11 -9.64 -11.74
N VAL A 100 4.18 -9.99 -10.83
CA VAL A 100 2.96 -10.75 -11.18
C VAL A 100 2.11 -9.97 -12.19
N LEU A 101 1.87 -8.68 -11.92
CA LEU A 101 1.10 -7.81 -12.81
C LEU A 101 1.77 -7.65 -14.18
N GLY A 102 3.11 -7.54 -14.20
CA GLY A 102 3.89 -7.50 -15.43
C GLY A 102 3.79 -8.77 -16.26
N ILE A 103 3.80 -9.96 -15.64
CA ILE A 103 3.60 -11.23 -16.35
C ILE A 103 2.18 -11.29 -16.94
N LEU A 104 1.16 -10.90 -16.18
CA LEU A 104 -0.23 -10.91 -16.66
C LEU A 104 -0.41 -9.96 -17.86
N LEU A 105 0.10 -8.73 -17.76
CA LEU A 105 0.07 -7.76 -18.85
C LEU A 105 0.89 -8.22 -20.05
N GLY A 106 2.07 -8.78 -19.83
CA GLY A 106 2.93 -9.32 -20.89
C GLY A 106 2.26 -10.49 -21.62
N GLY A 107 1.62 -11.41 -20.89
CA GLY A 107 0.85 -12.51 -21.48
C GLY A 107 -0.34 -12.02 -22.28
N LEU A 108 -1.09 -11.04 -21.75
CA LEU A 108 -2.19 -10.40 -22.48
C LEU A 108 -1.70 -9.71 -23.77
N LEU A 109 -0.55 -9.05 -23.71
CA LEU A 109 0.07 -8.41 -24.87
C LEU A 109 0.47 -9.43 -25.93
N ILE A 110 1.13 -10.53 -25.54
CA ILE A 110 1.47 -11.63 -26.45
C ILE A 110 0.20 -12.19 -27.11
N PHE A 111 -0.86 -12.44 -26.33
CA PHE A 111 -2.13 -12.92 -26.86
C PHE A 111 -2.76 -11.95 -27.86
N PHE A 112 -2.73 -10.64 -27.57
CA PHE A 112 -3.23 -9.62 -28.49
C PHE A 112 -2.44 -9.58 -29.80
N LEU A 113 -1.10 -9.65 -29.72
CA LEU A 113 -0.24 -9.70 -30.90
C LEU A 113 -0.50 -10.94 -31.76
N GLU A 114 -0.58 -12.12 -31.13
CA GLU A 114 -0.89 -13.38 -31.81
C GLU A 114 -2.30 -13.35 -32.45
N TYR A 115 -3.30 -12.82 -31.74
CA TYR A 115 -4.66 -12.70 -32.28
C TYR A 115 -4.72 -11.82 -33.54
N TRP A 116 -3.94 -10.74 -33.59
CA TRP A 116 -3.84 -9.89 -34.78
C TRP A 116 -3.10 -10.58 -35.93
N ASP A 117 -1.99 -11.28 -35.65
CA ASP A 117 -1.23 -12.00 -36.68
C ASP A 117 -2.01 -13.21 -37.24
N ALA A 118 -2.74 -13.93 -36.39
CA ALA A 118 -3.67 -14.99 -36.82
C ALA A 118 -4.82 -14.48 -37.71
N GLY A 119 -5.11 -13.17 -37.66
CA GLY A 119 -6.02 -12.50 -38.60
C GLY A 119 -5.47 -12.36 -40.02
N ILE A 120 -4.15 -12.53 -40.22
CA ILE A 120 -3.49 -12.56 -41.52
C ILE A 120 -3.52 -14.01 -42.04
N LEU A 121 -4.69 -14.42 -42.54
CA LEU A 121 -4.74 -15.51 -43.50
C LEU A 121 -3.88 -15.09 -44.69
N ARG A 122 -2.68 -15.66 -44.85
CA ARG A 122 -1.83 -15.43 -46.03
C ARG A 122 -2.64 -15.75 -47.27
N THR A 123 -3.00 -14.71 -48.01
CA THR A 123 -3.81 -14.85 -49.21
C THR A 123 -2.99 -15.58 -50.27
N ARG A 124 -3.63 -16.27 -51.22
CA ARG A 124 -2.91 -16.91 -52.35
C ARG A 124 -1.93 -15.93 -53.02
N THR A 125 -2.38 -14.69 -53.21
CA THR A 125 -1.61 -13.58 -53.76
C THR A 125 -0.36 -13.23 -52.94
N ASP A 126 -0.41 -13.37 -51.61
CA ASP A 126 0.74 -13.09 -50.73
C ASP A 126 1.80 -14.18 -50.87
N VAL A 127 1.38 -15.44 -51.03
CA VAL A 127 2.28 -16.59 -51.26
C VAL A 127 2.95 -16.49 -52.63
N GLU A 128 2.20 -16.15 -53.68
CA GLU A 128 2.74 -16.00 -55.04
C GLU A 128 3.76 -14.85 -55.12
N ARG A 129 3.47 -13.71 -54.48
CA ARG A 129 4.38 -12.55 -54.44
C ARG A 129 5.67 -12.83 -53.66
N GLN A 130 5.58 -13.61 -52.59
CA GLN A 130 6.72 -13.85 -51.70
C GLN A 130 7.62 -14.99 -52.18
N LEU A 131 7.07 -15.97 -52.90
CA LEU A 131 7.81 -17.11 -53.43
C LEU A 131 8.08 -17.02 -54.94
N ASN A 132 7.47 -16.06 -55.66
CA ASN A 132 7.49 -15.95 -57.13
C ASN A 132 7.10 -17.25 -57.86
N LEU A 133 6.23 -18.05 -57.23
CA LEU A 133 5.74 -19.31 -57.74
C LEU A 133 4.21 -19.25 -57.82
N ALA A 134 3.64 -19.75 -58.91
CA ALA A 134 2.19 -19.80 -59.09
C ALA A 134 1.55 -20.82 -58.13
N VAL A 135 0.46 -20.45 -57.47
CA VAL A 135 -0.27 -21.37 -56.58
C VAL A 135 -1.14 -22.30 -57.42
N LEU A 136 -0.76 -23.58 -57.47
CA LEU A 136 -1.43 -24.59 -58.32
C LEU A 136 -2.72 -25.18 -57.72
N GLY A 137 -2.94 -25.06 -56.41
CA GLY A 137 -4.11 -25.62 -55.73
C GLY A 137 -4.08 -25.37 -54.22
N ALA A 138 -5.23 -25.45 -53.56
CA ALA A 138 -5.32 -25.39 -52.09
C ALA A 138 -5.98 -26.65 -51.56
N ILE A 139 -5.41 -27.24 -50.50
CA ILE A 139 -5.97 -28.40 -49.82
C ILE A 139 -7.02 -27.88 -48.82
N PRO A 140 -8.28 -28.34 -48.89
CA PRO A 140 -9.30 -27.96 -47.90
C PRO A 140 -8.90 -28.44 -46.51
N ALA A 141 -8.98 -27.55 -45.51
CA ALA A 141 -8.84 -27.96 -44.11
C ALA A 141 -10.07 -28.79 -43.72
N VAL A 142 -9.86 -30.06 -43.36
CA VAL A 142 -10.94 -30.95 -42.93
C VAL A 142 -11.38 -30.53 -41.54
N SER A 143 -12.57 -29.93 -41.38
CA SER A 143 -13.12 -29.62 -40.07
C SER A 143 -13.62 -30.91 -39.41
N SER A 144 -12.98 -31.33 -38.33
CA SER A 144 -13.45 -32.45 -37.51
C SER A 144 -14.71 -32.01 -36.74
N SER A 145 -15.87 -32.11 -37.38
CA SER A 145 -17.15 -32.08 -36.67
C SER A 145 -17.32 -33.38 -35.89
N THR A 146 -16.92 -33.36 -34.62
CA THR A 146 -17.32 -34.40 -33.67
C THR A 146 -18.83 -34.29 -33.47
N ARG A 147 -19.57 -35.08 -34.26
CA ARG A 147 -21.00 -35.33 -34.06
C ARG A 147 -21.15 -36.20 -32.80
N ALA A 148 -21.37 -35.57 -31.66
CA ALA A 148 -21.90 -36.24 -30.49
C ALA A 148 -23.33 -36.72 -30.82
N GLY A 149 -23.54 -38.04 -30.79
CA GLY A 149 -24.79 -38.64 -31.19
C GLY A 149 -24.91 -40.11 -30.79
N ARG A 150 -24.90 -40.37 -29.48
CA ARG A 150 -25.84 -41.23 -28.73
C ARG A 150 -25.24 -41.66 -27.39
#